data_AF-A0A7Y3T7S9-F1
#
_entry.id   AF-A0A7Y3T7S9-F1
#
_cell.length_a   1.000
_cell.length_b   1.000
_cell.length_c   1.000
_cell.angle_alpha   90.00
_cell.angle_beta   90.00
_cell.angle_gamma   90.00
#
_symmetry.space_group_name_H-M   'P 1'
#
loop_
_entity.id
_entity.type
_entity.pdbx_description
1 polymer ?
#
loop_
_entity_poly.entity_id
_entity_poly.type
_entity_poly.pdbx_seq_one_letter_code
_entity_poly.pdbx_strand_id
1 'polypeptide(L)' 'MAKQPHSSTMGRKSYRYTGPVTPLDIEGEKTRMLFPGASYTGLPEDHPIVSNLIARKLLIAETGAAEVVGGTLSEGA' A
#
# COMPACT_ATOMS: atom_id res chain seq x y z
N MET A 1 4.18 -22.61 -28.93
CA MET A 1 5.30 -21.82 -28.37
C MET A 1 4.81 -20.39 -28.17
N ALA A 2 4.52 -19.97 -26.94
CA ALA A 2 4.31 -18.56 -26.61
C ALA A 2 4.92 -18.32 -25.23
N LYS A 3 6.20 -17.95 -25.26
CA LYS A 3 6.96 -17.50 -24.11
C LYS A 3 6.45 -16.10 -23.77
N GLN A 4 5.52 -15.97 -22.83
CA GLN A 4 5.46 -14.73 -22.07
C GLN A 4 6.24 -14.97 -20.78
N PRO A 5 7.49 -14.50 -20.67
CA PRO A 5 8.01 -14.19 -19.36
C PRO A 5 7.22 -12.94 -18.94
N HIS A 6 6.06 -13.13 -18.31
CA HIS A 6 5.45 -12.04 -17.57
C HIS A 6 6.44 -11.74 -16.46
N SER A 7 7.27 -10.74 -16.73
CA SER A 7 8.43 -10.37 -15.95
C SER A 7 8.09 -10.51 -14.48
N SER A 8 8.89 -11.34 -13.81
CA SER A 8 9.17 -11.26 -12.39
C SER A 8 9.35 -9.78 -12.03
N THR A 9 8.25 -9.09 -11.72
CA THR A 9 8.29 -7.73 -11.17
C THR A 9 8.53 -7.93 -9.69
N MET A 10 9.79 -8.27 -9.43
CA MET A 10 10.41 -8.50 -8.14
C MET A 10 9.96 -7.42 -7.16
N GLY A 11 9.08 -7.77 -6.23
CA GLY A 11 8.84 -7.01 -4.99
C GLY A 11 8.10 -5.68 -5.10
N ARG A 12 7.22 -5.44 -6.08
CA ARG A 12 6.31 -4.27 -5.98
C ARG A 12 5.33 -4.50 -4.84
N LYS A 13 5.65 -3.97 -3.66
CA LYS A 13 4.76 -3.95 -2.50
C LYS A 13 3.49 -3.18 -2.86
N SER A 14 2.35 -3.79 -2.53
CA SER A 14 1.04 -3.15 -2.57
C SER A 14 0.78 -2.50 -1.23
N TYR A 15 0.17 -1.33 -1.22
CA TYR A 15 -0.21 -0.62 -0.01
C TYR A 15 -1.68 -0.24 -0.05
N ARG A 16 -2.44 -0.61 0.98
CA ARG A 16 -3.80 -0.16 1.17
C ARG A 16 -3.82 1.16 1.92
N TYR A 17 -4.51 2.14 1.34
CA TYR A 17 -4.70 3.43 1.97
C TYR A 17 -5.91 3.40 2.92
N THR A 18 -5.74 3.82 4.17
CA THR A 18 -6.79 3.79 5.21
C THR A 18 -7.15 5.18 5.75
N GLY A 19 -6.56 6.24 5.22
CA GLY A 19 -6.82 7.62 5.63
C GLY A 19 -7.96 8.32 4.87
N PRO A 20 -8.20 9.62 5.15
CA PRO A 20 -9.13 10.45 4.38
C PRO A 20 -8.61 10.69 2.96
N VAL A 21 -9.49 11.04 2.01
CA VAL A 21 -9.06 11.33 0.63
C VAL A 21 -7.91 12.34 0.62
N THR A 22 -6.75 11.93 0.11
CA THR A 22 -5.50 12.70 0.22
C THR A 22 -4.81 12.80 -1.14
N PRO A 23 -4.46 14.01 -1.60
CA PRO A 23 -3.63 14.16 -2.79
C PRO A 23 -2.20 13.68 -2.49
N LEU A 24 -1.70 12.77 -3.31
CA LEU A 24 -0.31 12.34 -3.30
C LEU A 24 0.39 13.02 -4.47
N ASP A 25 1.20 14.02 -4.12
CA ASP A 25 2.05 14.75 -5.05
C ASP A 25 3.50 14.32 -4.83
N ILE A 26 4.08 13.67 -5.84
CA ILE A 26 5.46 13.18 -5.81
C ILE A 26 6.18 13.86 -6.96
N GLU A 27 7.30 14.52 -6.66
CA GLU A 27 8.09 15.21 -7.68
C GLU A 27 8.57 14.22 -8.74
N GLY A 28 8.25 14.47 -10.01
CA GLY A 28 8.57 13.57 -11.13
C GLY A 28 7.52 12.50 -11.44
N GLU A 29 6.45 12.38 -10.65
CA GLU A 29 5.29 11.54 -10.97
C GLU A 29 4.01 12.37 -11.17
N LYS A 30 2.99 11.78 -11.79
CA LYS A 30 1.66 12.40 -11.84
C LYS A 30 1.06 12.42 -10.43
N THR A 31 0.60 13.60 -10.01
CA THR A 31 -0.24 13.74 -8.82
C THR A 31 -1.41 12.78 -8.91
N ARG A 32 -1.61 11.97 -7.86
CA ARG A 32 -2.70 10.99 -7.78
C ARG A 32 -3.48 11.15 -6.49
N MET A 33 -4.78 10.87 -6.54
CA MET A 33 -5.63 10.91 -5.34
C MET A 33 -5.63 9.56 -4.64
N LEU A 34 -5.30 9.56 -3.35
CA LEU A 34 -5.41 8.41 -2.46
C LEU A 34 -6.83 8.35 -1.90
N PHE A 35 -7.52 7.24 -2.12
CA PHE A 35 -8.87 7.01 -1.66
C PHE A 35 -8.89 5.96 -0.54
N PRO A 36 -9.69 6.15 0.51
CA PRO A 36 -9.82 5.17 1.59
C PRO A 36 -10.23 3.81 1.04
N GLY A 37 -9.55 2.77 1.49
CA GLY A 37 -9.77 1.39 1.10
C GLY A 37 -9.15 0.99 -0.24
N ALA A 38 -8.60 1.92 -1.02
CA ALA A 38 -7.95 1.62 -2.28
C ALA A 38 -6.50 1.15 -2.10
N SER A 39 -6.08 0.24 -2.98
CA SER A 39 -4.75 -0.34 -3.01
C SER A 39 -3.88 0.32 -4.08
N TYR A 40 -2.67 0.67 -3.71
CA TYR A 40 -1.69 1.36 -4.55
C TYR A 40 -0.41 0.55 -4.60
N THR A 41 0.10 0.30 -5.80
CA THR A 41 1.33 -0.46 -6.02
C THR A 41 2.43 0.46 -6.56
N GLY A 42 3.68 0.13 -6.24
CA GLY A 42 4.84 0.88 -6.74
C GLY A 42 4.94 2.29 -6.19
N LEU A 43 4.47 2.53 -4.95
CA LEU A 43 4.68 3.79 -4.26
C LEU A 43 6.17 3.90 -3.82
N PRO A 44 6.82 5.05 -4.02
CA PRO A 44 8.21 5.24 -3.61
C PRO A 44 8.30 5.41 -2.09
N GLU A 45 8.64 4.33 -1.37
CA GLU A 45 8.76 4.32 0.10
C GLU A 45 9.78 5.33 0.65
N ASP A 46 10.80 5.66 -0.15
CA ASP A 46 11.83 6.65 0.18
C ASP A 46 11.29 8.10 0.17
N HIS A 47 10.19 8.35 -0.54
CA HIS A 47 9.62 9.69 -0.63
C HIS A 47 9.06 10.14 0.73
N PRO A 48 9.36 11.35 1.21
CA PRO A 48 9.00 11.80 2.56
C PRO A 48 7.50 11.73 2.83
N ILE A 49 6.66 11.97 1.81
CA ILE A 49 5.20 11.85 1.95
C ILE A 49 4.78 10.38 2.15
N VAL A 50 5.28 9.46 1.32
CA VAL A 50 4.92 8.04 1.40
C VAL A 50 5.44 7.44 2.72
N SER A 51 6.68 7.74 3.08
CA SER A 51 7.27 7.33 4.36
C SER A 51 6.45 7.83 5.56
N ASN A 52 6.01 9.09 5.56
CA ASN A 52 5.14 9.63 6.60
C ASN A 52 3.77 8.92 6.63
N LEU A 53 3.17 8.65 5.48
CA LEU A 53 1.90 7.90 5.41
C LEU A 53 2.04 6.47 5.95
N ILE A 54 3.16 5.80 5.68
CA ILE A 54 3.46 4.47 6.24
C ILE A 54 3.69 4.55 7.75
N ALA A 55 4.52 5.51 8.22
CA ALA A 55 4.80 5.72 9.63
C ALA A 55 3.53 6.02 10.45
N ARG A 56 2.58 6.74 9.84
CA ARG A 56 1.25 7.04 10.41
C ARG A 56 0.24 5.91 10.25
N LYS A 57 0.64 4.75 9.71
CA LYS A 57 -0.22 3.60 9.43
C LYS A 57 -1.41 3.92 8.50
N LEU A 58 -1.26 4.95 7.66
CA LEU A 58 -2.23 5.33 6.63
C LEU A 58 -2.02 4.54 5.34
N LEU A 59 -0.79 4.08 5.07
CA LEU A 59 -0.48 3.11 4.02
C LEU A 59 -0.05 1.80 4.69
N ILE A 60 -0.83 0.75 4.50
CA ILE A 60 -0.61 -0.58 5.09
C ILE A 60 -0.12 -1.51 3.99
N ALA A 61 1.06 -2.11 4.16
CA ALA A 61 1.59 -3.05 3.17
C ALA A 61 0.69 -4.29 3.06
N GLU A 62 0.09 -4.50 1.90
CA GLU A 62 -0.65 -5.71 1.52
C GLU A 62 0.28 -6.78 0.96
N THR A 63 1.49 -6.88 1.52
CA THR A 63 2.40 -7.97 1.13
C THR A 63 1.69 -9.29 1.43
N GLY A 64 1.70 -10.24 0.49
CA GLY A 64 1.05 -11.55 0.63
C GLY A 64 1.68 -12.48 1.69
N ALA A 65 2.17 -11.93 2.80
CA ALA A 65 2.68 -12.65 3.95
C ALA A 65 1.93 -12.16 5.21
N ALA A 66 0.95 -12.98 5.60
CA ALA A 66 0.53 -13.26 6.96
C ALA A 66 1.15 -12.38 8.07
N GLU A 67 0.49 -11.27 8.40
CA GLU A 67 0.38 -10.85 9.79
C GLU A 67 -1.10 -10.95 10.11
N VAL A 68 -1.45 -12.07 10.73
CA VAL A 68 -2.66 -12.25 11.52
C VAL A 68 -2.64 -11.17 12.61
N VAL A 69 -3.09 -9.95 12.26
CA VAL A 69 -3.47 -8.98 13.28
C VAL A 69 -4.68 -9.60 13.95
N GLY A 70 -4.41 -10.26 15.07
CA GLY A 70 -5.38 -10.84 15.98
C GLY A 70 -6.41 -9.78 16.36
N GLY A 71 -7.48 -9.70 15.57
CA GLY A 71 -8.76 -9.22 16.05
C GLY A 71 -9.26 -10.29 17.01
N THR A 72 -8.87 -10.20 18.28
CA THR A 72 -9.58 -10.88 19.35
C THR A 72 -11.01 -10.38 19.30
N LEU A 73 -11.88 -11.21 18.70
CA LEU A 73 -13.31 -11.17 18.94
C LEU A 73 -13.47 -11.25 20.46
N SER A 74 -13.83 -10.12 21.06
CA SER A 74 -14.29 -10.10 22.44
C SER A 74 -15.69 -10.72 22.43
N GLU A 75 -15.74 -12.05 22.57
CA GLU A 75 -16.95 -12.79 22.90
C GLU A 75 -17.33 -12.39 24.33
N GLY A 76 -18.41 -11.62 24.45
CA GLY A 76 -18.98 -11.20 25.73
C GLY A 76 -19.94 -12.28 26.22
N ALA A 77 -19.64 -12.76 27.43
CA ALA A 77 -20.36 -13.76 28.21
C ALA A 77 -21.83 -13.42 28.52
#